data_AF-X1PJW8-F1
#
_entry.id   AF-X1PJW8-F1
#
_cell.length_a   1.000
_cell.length_b   1.000
_cell.length_c   1.000
_cell.angle_alpha   90.00
_cell.angle_beta   90.00
_cell.angle_gamma   90.00
#
_symmetry.space_group_name_H-M   'P 1'
#
loop_
_entity.id
_entity.type
_entity.pdbx_description
1 polymer ?
#
loop_
_entity_poly.entity_id
_entity_poly.type
_entity_poly.pdbx_seq_one_letter_code
_entity_poly.pdbx_strand_id
1 'polypeptide(L)'
;MKKTILLVSIISLLLAVCKSGATGQYTYRAPESINDGFEVGTLDEVNIDAELIAKAVNDIDRGKYREVHSMLIFKDNKLVFEKYFEGHKYKWDAPKHHGELVTWDRTMLHDVKSVTKSITSTCIGIAIDKGFIESVHQSIFDYLPEHQHLNTDGKDK
;
A
#
# COMPACT_ATOMS: atom_id res chain seq x y z
N MET A 1 -30.65 35.14 -37.14
CA MET A 1 -30.31 33.70 -37.27
C MET A 1 -28.88 33.38 -36.83
N LYS A 2 -27.83 34.05 -37.33
CA LYS A 2 -26.44 33.79 -36.90
C LYS A 2 -26.11 34.17 -35.43
N LYS A 3 -26.75 35.22 -34.88
CA LYS A 3 -26.54 35.63 -33.47
C LYS A 3 -27.25 34.72 -32.45
N THR A 4 -28.36 34.09 -32.84
CA THR A 4 -29.11 33.14 -32.00
C THR A 4 -28.38 31.79 -31.89
N ILE A 5 -27.70 31.37 -32.96
CA ILE A 5 -26.89 30.13 -32.99
C ILE A 5 -25.62 30.28 -32.12
N LEU A 6 -25.02 31.48 -32.07
CA LEU A 6 -23.85 31.75 -31.22
C LEU A 6 -24.19 31.72 -29.71
N LEU A 7 -25.41 32.14 -29.34
CA LEU A 7 -25.86 32.16 -27.95
C LEU A 7 -26.17 30.74 -27.42
N VAL A 8 -26.69 29.86 -28.28
CA VAL A 8 -26.97 28.45 -27.93
C VAL A 8 -25.68 27.64 -27.77
N SER A 9 -24.64 27.92 -28.57
CA SER A 9 -23.33 27.25 -28.44
C SER A 9 -22.56 27.62 -27.16
N ILE A 10 -22.79 28.81 -26.59
CA ILE A 10 -22.16 29.23 -25.32
C ILE A 10 -22.87 28.60 -24.11
N ILE A 11 -24.19 28.36 -24.19
CA ILE A 11 -24.96 27.69 -23.13
C ILE A 11 -24.64 26.19 -23.06
N SER A 12 -24.38 25.54 -24.20
CA SER A 12 -23.94 24.14 -24.25
C SER A 12 -22.52 23.92 -23.71
N LEU A 13 -21.68 24.96 -23.65
CA LEU A 13 -20.32 24.89 -23.09
C LEU A 13 -20.28 25.09 -21.57
N LEU A 14 -21.37 25.57 -20.97
CA LEU A 14 -21.51 25.77 -19.51
C LEU A 14 -22.04 24.53 -18.76
N LEU A 15 -22.56 23.51 -19.46
CA LEU A 15 -23.09 22.28 -18.85
C LEU A 15 -22.09 21.10 -18.85
N ALA A 16 -20.90 21.27 -19.45
CA ALA A 16 -19.86 20.23 -19.47
C ALA A 16 -18.77 20.42 -18.41
N VAL A 17 -18.95 21.35 -17.46
CA VAL A 17 -17.99 21.63 -16.38
C VAL A 17 -18.67 21.45 -15.02
N CYS A 18 -18.97 20.20 -14.69
CA CYS A 18 -18.95 19.65 -13.33
C CYS A 18 -19.38 18.18 -13.40
N LYS A 19 -18.47 17.28 -13.77
CA LYS A 19 -18.47 15.98 -13.10
C LYS A 19 -17.92 16.24 -11.70
N SER A 20 -18.76 16.80 -10.83
CA SER A 20 -18.58 16.60 -9.40
C SER A 20 -18.73 15.10 -9.22
N GLY A 21 -17.59 14.39 -9.10
CA GLY A 21 -17.61 13.00 -8.67
C GLY A 21 -18.47 12.98 -7.41
N ALA A 22 -19.51 12.15 -7.41
CA ALA A 22 -20.43 12.08 -6.29
C ALA A 22 -19.61 11.90 -5.01
N THR A 23 -19.52 12.93 -4.16
CA THR A 23 -18.85 12.86 -2.87
C THR A 23 -19.79 12.15 -1.90
N GLY A 24 -20.10 10.89 -2.21
CA GLY A 24 -20.71 9.99 -1.25
C GLY A 24 -19.69 9.75 -0.14
N GLN A 25 -20.10 9.99 1.10
CA GLN A 25 -19.29 9.63 2.25
C GLN A 25 -19.07 8.12 2.22
N TYR A 26 -17.81 7.68 2.26
CA TYR A 26 -17.51 6.26 2.35
C TYR A 26 -18.25 5.63 3.52
N THR A 27 -18.91 4.50 3.26
CA THR A 27 -19.56 3.68 4.28
C THR A 27 -18.74 2.40 4.42
N TYR A 28 -18.33 2.11 5.66
CA TYR A 28 -17.55 0.92 5.99
C TYR A 28 -18.27 -0.37 5.59
N ARG A 29 -17.48 -1.35 5.14
CA ARG A 29 -17.90 -2.73 4.90
C ARG A 29 -16.80 -3.65 5.42
N ALA A 30 -17.20 -4.72 6.10
CA ALA A 30 -16.27 -5.74 6.55
C ALA A 30 -15.62 -6.46 5.35
N PRO A 31 -14.37 -6.94 5.49
CA PRO A 31 -13.70 -7.72 4.45
C PRO A 31 -14.43 -9.03 4.14
N GLU A 32 -14.31 -9.49 2.90
CA GLU A 32 -14.85 -10.77 2.48
C GLU A 32 -13.93 -11.92 2.90
N SER A 33 -14.50 -12.96 3.50
CA SER A 33 -13.77 -14.21 3.74
C SER A 33 -13.59 -14.95 2.42
N ILE A 34 -12.34 -15.20 2.03
CA ILE A 34 -11.99 -15.91 0.79
C ILE A 34 -11.33 -17.27 1.04
N ASN A 35 -11.33 -17.74 2.28
CA ASN A 35 -10.70 -19.00 2.69
C ASN A 35 -9.18 -19.06 2.38
N ASP A 36 -8.49 -17.94 2.54
CA ASP A 36 -7.02 -17.81 2.38
C ASP A 36 -6.24 -18.08 3.69
N GLY A 37 -6.95 -18.50 4.74
CA GLY A 37 -6.38 -18.78 6.06
C GLY A 37 -6.44 -17.59 7.03
N PHE A 38 -6.90 -16.42 6.60
CA PHE A 38 -7.18 -15.30 7.50
C PHE A 38 -8.66 -15.30 7.95
N GLU A 39 -8.87 -15.15 9.25
CA GLU A 39 -10.20 -14.82 9.77
C GLU A 39 -10.52 -13.36 9.42
N VAL A 40 -11.77 -13.09 9.03
CA VAL A 40 -12.28 -11.74 8.84
C VAL A 40 -13.17 -11.34 10.01
N GLY A 41 -13.19 -10.06 10.33
CA GLY A 41 -14.03 -9.51 11.40
C GLY A 41 -14.54 -8.12 11.05
N THR A 42 -15.20 -7.49 12.02
CA THR A 42 -15.67 -6.11 11.90
C THR A 42 -14.78 -5.14 12.68
N LEU A 43 -14.81 -3.85 12.33
CA LEU A 43 -14.13 -2.81 13.12
C LEU A 43 -14.63 -2.77 14.56
N ASP A 44 -15.95 -2.93 14.77
CA ASP A 44 -16.57 -2.91 16.09
C ASP A 44 -16.08 -4.08 16.97
N GLU A 45 -15.94 -5.28 16.40
CA GLU A 45 -15.42 -6.47 17.11
C GLU A 45 -14.05 -6.23 17.75
N VAL A 46 -13.23 -5.38 17.12
CA VAL A 46 -11.87 -5.08 17.58
C VAL A 46 -11.74 -3.68 18.19
N ASN A 47 -12.87 -3.05 18.55
CA ASN A 47 -12.93 -1.74 19.19
C ASN A 47 -12.27 -0.62 18.36
N ILE A 48 -12.49 -0.62 17.05
CA ILE A 48 -12.08 0.48 16.15
C ILE A 48 -13.31 1.25 15.70
N ASP A 49 -13.26 2.58 15.83
CA ASP A 49 -14.32 3.48 15.37
C ASP A 49 -14.40 3.53 13.83
N ALA A 50 -15.51 3.06 13.28
CA ALA A 50 -15.77 3.04 11.85
C ALA A 50 -15.83 4.44 11.23
N GLU A 51 -16.19 5.49 11.97
CA GLU A 51 -16.23 6.87 11.46
C GLU A 51 -14.82 7.40 11.17
N LEU A 52 -13.83 7.05 12.00
CA LEU A 52 -12.43 7.40 11.77
C LEU A 52 -11.88 6.73 10.52
N ILE A 53 -12.19 5.45 10.33
CA ILE A 53 -11.76 4.71 9.13
C ILE A 53 -12.45 5.27 7.90
N ALA A 54 -13.76 5.56 7.98
CA ALA A 54 -14.47 6.18 6.88
C ALA A 54 -13.92 7.56 6.54
N LYS A 55 -13.57 8.36 7.55
CA LYS A 55 -12.90 9.64 7.33
C LYS A 55 -11.55 9.45 6.62
N ALA A 56 -10.73 8.49 7.04
CA ALA A 56 -9.44 8.21 6.41
C ALA A 56 -9.60 7.83 4.93
N VAL A 57 -10.58 6.98 4.61
CA VAL A 57 -10.91 6.61 3.23
C VAL A 57 -11.32 7.84 2.41
N ASN A 58 -12.23 8.66 2.94
CA ASN A 58 -12.64 9.89 2.26
C ASN A 58 -11.47 10.87 2.06
N ASP A 59 -10.55 10.96 3.02
CA ASP A 59 -9.34 11.79 2.91
C ASP A 59 -8.40 11.25 1.81
N ILE A 60 -8.26 9.93 1.67
CA ILE A 60 -7.52 9.28 0.57
C ILE A 60 -8.17 9.58 -0.78
N ASP A 61 -9.49 9.36 -0.90
CA ASP A 61 -10.25 9.58 -2.14
C ASP A 61 -10.21 11.05 -2.60
N ARG A 62 -10.05 11.99 -1.64
CA ARG A 62 -9.86 13.43 -1.91
C ARG A 62 -8.40 13.81 -2.22
N GLY A 63 -7.49 12.85 -2.25
CA GLY A 63 -6.08 13.06 -2.55
C GLY A 63 -5.26 13.71 -1.42
N LYS A 64 -5.77 13.76 -0.18
CA LYS A 64 -5.06 14.37 0.97
C LYS A 64 -3.69 13.72 1.19
N TYR A 65 -3.59 12.42 0.95
CA TYR A 65 -2.37 11.63 1.14
C TYR A 65 -1.64 11.33 -0.17
N ARG A 66 -1.85 12.18 -1.20
CA ARG A 66 -1.39 11.94 -2.57
C ARG A 66 -2.00 10.64 -3.10
N GLU A 67 -1.15 9.72 -3.55
CA GLU A 67 -1.56 8.46 -4.14
C GLU A 67 -1.31 7.32 -3.15
N VAL A 68 -2.39 6.66 -2.75
CA VAL A 68 -2.39 5.49 -1.85
C VAL A 68 -2.99 4.35 -2.65
N HIS A 69 -2.36 3.18 -2.67
CA HIS A 69 -2.82 2.05 -3.49
C HIS A 69 -3.73 1.10 -2.71
N SER A 70 -3.50 0.96 -1.41
CA SER A 70 -4.32 0.12 -0.52
C SER A 70 -4.20 0.56 0.94
N MET A 71 -5.20 0.18 1.74
CA MET A 71 -5.19 0.28 3.20
C MET A 71 -5.84 -0.98 3.78
N LEU A 72 -5.13 -1.65 4.67
CA LEU A 72 -5.57 -2.87 5.34
C LEU A 72 -5.35 -2.72 6.84
N ILE A 73 -6.27 -3.26 7.65
CA ILE A 73 -6.15 -3.27 9.12
C ILE A 73 -6.38 -4.70 9.60
N PHE A 74 -5.35 -5.25 10.24
CA PHE A 74 -5.39 -6.56 10.88
C PHE A 74 -5.22 -6.37 12.39
N LYS A 75 -6.19 -6.83 13.19
CA LYS A 75 -6.19 -6.69 14.65
C LYS A 75 -6.91 -7.88 15.29
N ASP A 76 -6.44 -8.29 16.46
CA ASP A 76 -7.00 -9.42 17.24
C ASP A 76 -7.17 -10.68 16.39
N ASN A 77 -6.16 -10.98 15.56
CA ASN A 77 -6.11 -12.09 14.60
C ASN A 77 -7.18 -12.05 13.49
N LYS A 78 -7.78 -10.90 13.22
CA LYS A 78 -8.77 -10.70 12.16
C LYS A 78 -8.38 -9.60 11.19
N LEU A 79 -8.65 -9.83 9.91
CA LEU A 79 -8.71 -8.76 8.91
C LEU A 79 -10.05 -8.04 9.07
N VAL A 80 -10.01 -6.79 9.52
CA VAL A 80 -11.23 -6.01 9.87
C VAL A 80 -11.51 -4.87 8.91
N PHE A 81 -10.54 -4.51 8.08
CA PHE A 81 -10.69 -3.54 7.01
C PHE A 81 -9.73 -3.84 5.88
N GLU A 82 -10.22 -3.72 4.65
CA GLU A 82 -9.43 -3.87 3.43
C GLU A 82 -10.06 -2.99 2.34
N LYS A 83 -9.26 -2.11 1.76
CA LYS A 83 -9.66 -1.32 0.60
C LYS A 83 -8.48 -1.07 -0.31
N TYR A 84 -8.75 -1.15 -1.59
CA TYR A 84 -7.84 -0.80 -2.66
C TYR A 84 -8.37 0.43 -3.40
N PHE A 85 -7.46 1.24 -3.93
CA PHE A 85 -7.74 2.54 -4.52
C PHE A 85 -7.20 2.60 -5.95
N GLU A 86 -7.60 3.61 -6.71
CA GLU A 86 -6.98 3.90 -8.00
C GLU A 86 -5.59 4.51 -7.80
N GLY A 87 -4.61 4.13 -8.61
CA GLY A 87 -3.25 4.66 -8.54
C GLY A 87 -2.37 4.15 -9.67
N HIS A 88 -1.17 4.70 -9.81
CA HIS A 88 -0.26 4.33 -10.89
C HIS A 88 0.62 3.15 -10.49
N LYS A 89 0.83 2.20 -11.40
CA LYS A 89 1.91 1.22 -11.27
C LYS A 89 3.25 1.93 -11.23
N TYR A 90 4.22 1.39 -10.48
CA TYR A 90 5.57 1.94 -10.44
C TYR A 90 6.28 1.76 -11.79
N LYS A 91 6.87 2.83 -12.31
CA LYS A 91 7.75 2.79 -13.50
C LYS A 91 8.98 3.66 -13.26
N TRP A 92 10.17 3.06 -13.18
CA TRP A 92 11.38 3.72 -12.69
C TRP A 92 11.83 4.93 -13.54
N ASP A 93 11.62 4.88 -14.86
CA ASP A 93 12.07 5.88 -15.85
C ASP A 93 10.99 6.91 -16.23
N ALA A 94 9.78 6.82 -15.66
CA ALA A 94 8.69 7.74 -15.96
C ALA A 94 8.72 9.00 -15.06
N PRO A 95 8.14 10.13 -15.51
CA PRO A 95 7.93 11.29 -14.66
C PRO A 95 7.21 10.90 -13.36
N LYS A 96 7.76 11.31 -12.21
CA LYS A 96 7.25 10.98 -10.86
C LYS A 96 7.21 9.48 -10.54
N HIS A 97 7.82 8.65 -11.38
CA HIS A 97 7.74 7.19 -11.36
C HIS A 97 6.35 6.59 -11.60
N HIS A 98 5.47 7.34 -12.27
CA HIS A 98 4.10 6.90 -12.55
C HIS A 98 4.04 6.16 -13.90
N GLY A 99 3.64 4.89 -13.85
CA GLY A 99 3.33 4.05 -15.00
C GLY A 99 1.84 4.09 -15.36
N GLU A 100 1.28 2.93 -15.68
CA GLU A 100 -0.14 2.73 -15.99
C GLU A 100 -1.02 3.05 -14.78
N LEU A 101 -2.09 3.85 -14.98
CA LEU A 101 -3.14 4.06 -13.98
C LEU A 101 -4.04 2.83 -13.92
N VAL A 102 -4.21 2.25 -12.73
CA VAL A 102 -5.01 1.04 -12.49
C VAL A 102 -5.90 1.21 -11.27
N THR A 103 -7.00 0.48 -11.22
CA THR A 103 -7.70 0.20 -9.97
C THR A 103 -7.00 -0.97 -9.30
N TRP A 104 -6.32 -0.73 -8.18
CA TRP A 104 -5.63 -1.81 -7.47
C TRP A 104 -6.63 -2.83 -6.93
N ASP A 105 -6.19 -4.08 -6.85
CA ASP A 105 -6.91 -5.15 -6.17
C ASP A 105 -5.93 -6.09 -5.47
N ARG A 106 -6.48 -7.01 -4.68
CA ARG A 106 -5.71 -7.94 -3.83
C ARG A 106 -4.85 -8.96 -4.59
N THR A 107 -5.15 -9.21 -5.85
CA THR A 107 -4.44 -10.16 -6.71
C THR A 107 -3.26 -9.51 -7.44
N MET A 108 -3.15 -8.18 -7.39
CA MET A 108 -2.09 -7.44 -8.06
C MET A 108 -0.80 -7.39 -7.24
N LEU A 109 0.33 -7.66 -7.91
CA LEU A 109 1.66 -7.50 -7.31
C LEU A 109 2.01 -6.03 -7.11
N HIS A 110 2.52 -5.69 -5.93
CA HIS A 110 2.98 -4.35 -5.58
C HIS A 110 4.48 -4.34 -5.29
N ASP A 111 5.18 -3.30 -5.75
CA ASP A 111 6.60 -3.11 -5.47
C ASP A 111 6.79 -2.46 -4.08
N VAL A 112 7.07 -3.30 -3.09
CA VAL A 112 7.18 -2.92 -1.68
C VAL A 112 8.59 -2.48 -1.26
N LYS A 113 9.58 -2.49 -2.16
CA LYS A 113 10.95 -2.01 -1.95
C LYS A 113 11.58 -2.52 -0.63
N SER A 114 11.87 -1.63 0.30
CA SER A 114 12.58 -1.93 1.55
C SER A 114 11.82 -2.83 2.52
N VAL A 115 10.52 -3.09 2.30
CA VAL A 115 9.77 -4.09 3.09
C VAL A 115 10.46 -5.47 3.02
N THR A 116 11.11 -5.81 1.91
CA THR A 116 11.87 -7.07 1.75
C THR A 116 12.93 -7.27 2.84
N LYS A 117 13.48 -6.20 3.42
CA LYS A 117 14.48 -6.31 4.51
C LYS A 117 13.90 -7.00 5.75
N SER A 118 12.61 -6.84 6.03
CA SER A 118 11.95 -7.55 7.14
C SER A 118 11.94 -9.05 6.90
N ILE A 119 11.62 -9.48 5.67
CA ILE A 119 11.67 -10.90 5.26
C ILE A 119 13.10 -11.43 5.36
N THR A 120 14.09 -10.68 4.87
CA THR A 120 15.51 -11.05 5.01
C THR A 120 15.88 -11.21 6.49
N SER A 121 15.49 -10.28 7.35
CA SER A 121 15.73 -10.36 8.80
C SER A 121 15.08 -11.60 9.43
N THR A 122 13.84 -11.92 9.04
CA THR A 122 13.16 -13.15 9.49
C THR A 122 13.91 -14.40 9.04
N CYS A 123 14.40 -14.45 7.80
CA CYS A 123 15.22 -15.56 7.33
C CYS A 123 16.51 -15.73 8.14
N ILE A 124 17.17 -14.63 8.54
CA ILE A 124 18.34 -14.68 9.43
C ILE A 124 17.96 -15.24 10.81
N GLY A 125 16.84 -14.79 11.40
CA GLY A 125 16.33 -15.35 12.65
C GLY A 125 16.08 -16.87 12.56
N ILE A 126 15.43 -17.32 11.49
CA ILE A 126 15.20 -18.76 11.23
C ILE A 126 16.52 -19.52 11.06
N ALA A 127 17.53 -18.91 10.42
CA ALA A 127 18.85 -19.52 10.26
C ALA A 127 19.58 -19.68 11.61
N ILE A 128 19.42 -18.72 12.52
CA ILE A 128 19.90 -18.81 13.90
C ILE A 128 19.18 -19.93 14.65
N ASP A 129 17.83 -19.96 14.60
CA ASP A 129 17.02 -20.99 15.27
C ASP A 129 17.36 -22.42 14.81
N LYS A 130 17.78 -22.57 13.54
CA LYS A 130 18.21 -23.85 12.96
C LYS A 130 19.68 -24.18 13.17
N GLY A 131 20.46 -23.30 13.80
CA GLY A 131 21.90 -23.48 14.04
C GLY A 131 22.78 -23.34 12.80
N PHE A 132 22.26 -22.75 11.70
CA PHE A 132 23.10 -22.39 10.55
C PHE A 132 23.95 -21.15 10.82
N ILE A 133 23.45 -20.25 11.67
CA ILE A 133 24.16 -19.10 12.22
C ILE A 133 24.17 -19.27 13.73
N GLU A 134 25.33 -19.12 14.37
CA GLU A 134 25.47 -19.35 15.81
C GLU A 134 24.68 -18.30 16.61
N SER A 135 24.82 -17.02 16.25
CA SER A 135 24.08 -15.91 16.86
C SER A 135 24.20 -14.64 16.03
N VAL A 136 23.51 -13.58 16.45
CA VAL A 136 23.67 -12.23 15.89
C VAL A 136 25.06 -11.61 16.13
N HIS A 137 25.88 -12.22 16.98
CA HIS A 137 27.26 -11.80 17.26
C HIS A 137 28.30 -12.59 16.46
N GLN A 138 27.88 -13.57 15.65
CA GLN A 138 28.80 -14.30 14.80
C GLN A 138 29.36 -13.37 13.71
N SER A 139 30.67 -13.43 13.51
CA SER A 139 31.34 -12.60 12.52
C SER A 139 30.88 -12.97 11.11
N ILE A 140 30.52 -11.96 10.31
CA ILE A 140 30.17 -12.16 8.90
C ILE A 140 31.34 -12.73 8.09
N PHE A 141 32.58 -12.51 8.55
CA PHE A 141 33.78 -12.98 7.87
C PHE A 141 33.91 -14.51 7.91
N ASP A 142 33.27 -15.19 8.87
CA ASP A 142 33.19 -16.66 8.91
C ASP A 142 32.49 -17.23 7.66
N TYR A 143 31.57 -16.45 7.08
CA TYR A 143 30.83 -16.79 5.86
C TYR A 143 31.45 -16.22 4.58
N LEU A 144 32.40 -15.28 4.71
CA LEU A 144 33.05 -14.59 3.60
C LEU A 144 34.58 -14.77 3.69
N PRO A 145 35.10 -16.02 3.59
CA PRO A 145 36.53 -16.32 3.80
C PRO A 145 37.45 -15.59 2.81
N GLU A 146 36.99 -15.30 1.59
CA GLU A 146 37.77 -14.55 0.59
C GLU A 146 37.85 -13.04 0.87
N HIS A 147 37.13 -12.57 1.89
CA HIS A 147 37.03 -11.14 2.24
C HIS A 147 37.61 -10.82 3.61
N GLN A 148 38.41 -11.71 4.18
CA GLN A 148 39.10 -11.52 5.46
C GLN A 148 39.97 -10.25 5.49
N HIS A 149 40.51 -9.83 4.35
CA HIS A 149 41.28 -8.58 4.23
C HIS A 149 40.45 -7.31 4.53
N LEU A 150 39.11 -7.39 4.49
CA LEU A 150 38.21 -6.30 4.88
C LEU A 150 37.87 -6.30 6.37
N ASN A 151 38.33 -7.32 7.12
CA ASN A 151 38.16 -7.41 8.56
C ASN A 151 39.16 -6.49 9.28
N THR A 152 38.87 -5.19 9.21
CA THR A 152 39.63 -4.12 9.85
C THR A 152 38.70 -3.29 10.71
N ASP A 153 39.26 -2.52 11.65
CA ASP A 153 38.54 -1.50 12.41
C ASP A 153 37.31 -2.02 13.19
N GLY A 154 37.35 -3.28 13.63
CA GLY A 154 36.28 -3.90 14.43
C GLY A 154 35.06 -4.34 13.64
N LYS A 155 35.16 -4.51 12.31
CA LYS A 155 34.06 -4.99 11.46
C LYS A 155 33.63 -6.44 11.72
N ASP A 156 34.39 -7.17 12.53
CA ASP A 156 34.06 -8.49 13.05
C ASP A 156 33.12 -8.47 14.27
N LYS A 157 32.85 -7.29 14.84
CA LYS A 157 32.10 -7.11 16.09
C LYS A 157 30.78 -6.37 15.91
#